data_AF-A0A6C0LGK1-F1
#
_entry.id   AF-A0A6C0LGK1-F1
#
_cell.length_a   1.000
_cell.length_b   1.000
_cell.length_c   1.000
_cell.angle_alpha   90.00
_cell.angle_beta   90.00
_cell.angle_gamma   90.00
#
_symmetry.space_group_name_H-M   'P 1'
#
loop_
_entity.id
_entity.type
_entity.pdbx_description
1 polymer ?
#
loop_
_entity_poly.entity_id
_entity_poly.type
_entity_poly.pdbx_seq_one_letter_code
_entity_poly.pdbx_strand_id
1 'polypeptide(L)'
;MNNITQNFNSKLNNMVKITNNIHNLINSMKKEDPDMPVEGNYGNFQLNNEEYNNFLNKKISNLLWAMNLTENNPNVCEIGFNTGFSSSMMMLGLYNKNPNFYIFDYNEHKYVKPCLELFKSNFNHKINNFKFIEGDSVITLPNFINENQNLMRTFDFIHIDGGHSEECIKNDFKNCDNLIKRGGIIIIDDTNYSHINNEVDFYINNYNYVELFFSDISKFMHLHRIIQKK
;
A
#
# COMPACT_ATOMS: atom_id res chain seq x y z
N MET A 1 -2.49 30.69 1.09
CA MET A 1 -3.17 29.83 2.08
C MET A 1 -4.45 29.20 1.53
N ASN A 2 -5.35 29.94 0.87
CA ASN A 2 -6.63 29.40 0.34
C ASN A 2 -6.51 28.19 -0.62
N ASN A 3 -5.53 28.16 -1.54
CA ASN A 3 -5.36 27.05 -2.49
C ASN A 3 -4.84 25.75 -1.85
N ILE A 4 -4.05 25.84 -0.77
CA ILE A 4 -3.49 24.67 -0.08
C ILE A 4 -4.60 24.00 0.76
N THR A 5 -5.38 24.81 1.49
CA THR A 5 -6.52 24.33 2.29
C THR A 5 -7.62 23.74 1.42
N GLN A 6 -7.91 24.33 0.25
CA GLN A 6 -8.87 23.76 -0.70
C GLN A 6 -8.41 22.42 -1.28
N ASN A 7 -7.12 22.27 -1.62
CA ASN A 7 -6.58 21.02 -2.12
C ASN A 7 -6.60 19.91 -1.05
N PHE A 8 -6.28 20.27 0.20
CA PHE A 8 -6.39 19.35 1.34
C PHE A 8 -7.82 18.88 1.60
N ASN A 9 -8.79 19.80 1.64
CA ASN A 9 -10.21 19.47 1.82
C ASN A 9 -10.77 18.61 0.67
N SER A 10 -10.34 18.86 -0.56
CA SER A 10 -10.70 18.04 -1.72
C SER A 10 -10.17 16.61 -1.59
N LYS A 11 -8.90 16.44 -1.19
CA LYS A 11 -8.31 15.12 -0.93
C LYS A 11 -9.05 14.39 0.20
N LEU A 12 -9.37 15.07 1.30
CA LEU A 12 -10.11 14.50 2.41
C LEU A 12 -11.52 14.03 1.99
N ASN A 13 -12.24 14.84 1.21
CA ASN A 13 -13.56 14.45 0.68
C ASN A 13 -13.47 13.22 -0.24
N ASN A 14 -12.43 13.16 -1.09
CA ASN A 14 -12.19 11.99 -1.93
C ASN A 14 -11.85 10.75 -1.09
N MET A 15 -11.03 10.88 -0.04
CA MET A 15 -10.75 9.78 0.90
C MET A 15 -12.04 9.25 1.53
N VAL A 16 -12.88 10.13 2.09
CA VAL A 16 -14.16 9.74 2.70
C VAL A 16 -15.05 9.04 1.68
N LYS A 17 -15.14 9.56 0.45
CA LYS A 17 -15.92 8.94 -0.62
C LYS A 17 -15.41 7.53 -0.95
N ILE A 18 -14.11 7.36 -1.15
CA ILE A 18 -13.52 6.07 -1.54
C ILE A 18 -13.69 5.04 -0.42
N THR A 19 -13.40 5.43 0.82
CA THR A 19 -13.53 4.55 1.99
C THR A 19 -14.98 4.11 2.19
N ASN A 20 -15.95 5.02 2.03
CA ASN A 20 -17.37 4.67 2.08
C ASN A 20 -17.79 3.75 0.92
N ASN A 21 -17.25 3.94 -0.29
CA ASN A 21 -17.54 3.05 -1.42
C ASN A 21 -17.03 1.63 -1.17
N ILE A 22 -15.81 1.48 -0.64
CA ILE A 22 -15.27 0.16 -0.24
C ILE A 22 -16.15 -0.44 0.85
N HIS A 23 -16.47 0.31 1.91
CA HIS A 23 -17.33 -0.14 2.99
C HIS A 23 -18.70 -0.63 2.49
N ASN A 24 -19.34 0.15 1.63
CA ASN A 24 -20.65 -0.17 1.08
C ASN A 24 -20.61 -1.43 0.21
N LEU A 25 -19.56 -1.59 -0.62
CA LEU A 25 -19.35 -2.77 -1.44
C LEU A 25 -19.18 -4.03 -0.58
N ILE A 26 -18.32 -3.98 0.44
CA ILE A 26 -18.13 -5.11 1.34
C ILE A 26 -19.44 -5.43 2.08
N ASN A 27 -20.17 -4.43 2.57
CA ASN A 27 -21.44 -4.65 3.25
C ASN A 27 -22.52 -5.23 2.32
N SER A 28 -22.57 -4.85 1.04
CA SER A 28 -23.50 -5.48 0.11
C SER A 28 -23.14 -6.95 -0.11
N MET A 29 -21.85 -7.27 -0.23
CA MET A 29 -21.40 -8.66 -0.35
C MET A 29 -21.71 -9.47 0.92
N LYS A 30 -21.51 -8.89 2.11
CA LYS A 30 -21.90 -9.54 3.39
C LYS A 30 -23.40 -9.74 3.55
N LYS A 31 -24.25 -8.94 2.90
CA LYS A 31 -25.70 -9.19 2.89
C LYS A 31 -26.05 -10.41 2.04
N GLU A 32 -25.29 -10.67 0.99
CA GLU A 32 -25.46 -11.83 0.10
C GLU A 32 -24.80 -13.09 0.69
N ASP A 33 -23.67 -12.93 1.39
CA ASP A 33 -22.91 -13.99 2.05
C ASP A 33 -22.50 -13.54 3.48
N PRO A 34 -23.37 -13.73 4.49
CA PRO A 34 -23.13 -13.27 5.85
C PRO A 34 -21.88 -13.84 6.53
N ASP A 35 -21.46 -15.04 6.11
CA ASP A 35 -20.31 -15.77 6.67
C ASP A 35 -19.01 -15.49 5.89
N MET A 36 -19.05 -14.63 4.86
CA MET A 36 -17.85 -14.24 4.11
C MET A 36 -16.82 -13.63 5.07
N PRO A 37 -15.61 -14.24 5.18
CA PRO A 37 -14.55 -13.65 5.99
C PRO A 37 -14.18 -12.30 5.39
N VAL A 38 -13.95 -11.30 6.25
CA VAL A 38 -13.39 -10.04 5.82
C VAL A 38 -12.24 -9.68 6.73
N GLU A 39 -11.08 -9.50 6.12
CA GLU A 39 -9.84 -9.24 6.82
C GLU A 39 -9.53 -7.75 6.89
N GLY A 40 -8.99 -7.34 8.04
CA GLY A 40 -8.51 -6.00 8.28
C GLY A 40 -9.62 -4.95 8.41
N ASN A 41 -9.18 -3.70 8.47
CA ASN A 41 -10.07 -2.53 8.59
C ASN A 41 -10.36 -1.97 7.19
N TYR A 42 -11.43 -2.44 6.54
CA TYR A 42 -11.83 -2.03 5.19
C TYR A 42 -12.67 -0.75 5.14
N GLY A 43 -12.39 0.17 6.07
CA GLY A 43 -13.09 1.43 6.19
C GLY A 43 -14.40 1.29 6.95
N ASN A 44 -14.46 1.87 8.13
CA ASN A 44 -15.65 2.54 8.64
C ASN A 44 -15.12 3.88 9.16
N PHE A 45 -14.80 4.80 8.25
CA PHE A 45 -14.26 6.12 8.61
C PHE A 45 -15.40 6.91 9.27
N GLN A 46 -15.68 6.60 10.54
CA GLN A 46 -16.66 7.30 11.32
C GLN A 46 -15.97 8.53 11.90
N LEU A 47 -16.44 9.71 11.51
CA LEU A 47 -15.95 11.00 12.01
C LEU A 47 -15.91 11.11 13.56
N ASN A 48 -16.54 10.18 14.29
CA ASN A 48 -16.79 10.23 15.73
C ASN A 48 -15.98 9.22 16.59
N ASN A 49 -14.98 8.50 16.04
CA ASN A 49 -14.13 7.59 16.83
C ASN A 49 -12.65 8.03 16.79
N GLU A 50 -12.22 8.83 17.77
CA GLU A 50 -10.92 9.53 17.77
C GLU A 50 -9.71 8.58 17.66
N GLU A 51 -9.71 7.44 18.35
CA GLU A 51 -8.55 6.54 18.37
C GLU A 51 -8.39 5.76 17.05
N TYR A 52 -9.49 5.25 16.50
CA TYR A 52 -9.52 4.63 15.16
C TYR A 52 -9.15 5.64 14.06
N ASN A 53 -9.65 6.87 14.17
CA ASN A 53 -9.30 7.94 13.24
C ASN A 53 -7.81 8.28 13.34
N ASN A 54 -7.19 8.28 14.51
CA ASN A 54 -5.76 8.54 14.67
C ASN A 54 -4.90 7.46 13.99
N PHE A 55 -5.26 6.17 14.11
CA PHE A 55 -4.55 5.09 13.42
C PHE A 55 -4.65 5.23 11.89
N LEU A 56 -5.88 5.35 11.37
CA LEU A 56 -6.11 5.45 9.93
C LEU A 56 -5.45 6.71 9.35
N ASN A 57 -5.56 7.84 10.05
CA ASN A 57 -4.97 9.11 9.63
C ASN A 57 -3.46 9.01 9.45
N LYS A 58 -2.75 8.20 10.24
CA LYS A 58 -1.30 8.13 10.17
C LYS A 58 -0.80 7.12 9.12
N LYS A 59 -1.45 5.96 8.89
CA LYS A 59 -1.21 5.12 7.67
C LYS A 59 -1.43 5.94 6.41
N ILE A 60 -2.56 6.65 6.34
CA ILE A 60 -2.86 7.53 5.21
C ILE A 60 -1.81 8.63 5.07
N SER A 61 -1.43 9.31 6.16
CA SER A 61 -0.43 10.37 6.10
C SER A 61 0.93 9.88 5.58
N ASN A 62 1.37 8.70 6.03
CA ASN A 62 2.63 8.11 5.61
C ASN A 62 2.59 7.69 4.13
N LEU A 63 1.50 7.06 3.68
CA LEU A 63 1.30 6.74 2.25
C LEU A 63 1.27 8.02 1.41
N LEU A 64 0.46 9.01 1.77
CA LEU A 64 0.37 10.29 1.06
C LEU A 64 1.73 10.99 1.00
N TRP A 65 2.47 11.04 2.11
CA TRP A 65 3.80 11.64 2.16
C TRP A 65 4.78 10.92 1.23
N ALA A 66 4.89 9.60 1.35
CA ALA A 66 5.80 8.82 0.51
C ALA A 66 5.46 8.97 -0.98
N MET A 67 4.17 8.97 -1.33
CA MET A 67 3.71 9.22 -2.70
C MET A 67 4.05 10.61 -3.22
N ASN A 68 4.13 11.63 -2.37
CA ASN A 68 4.55 12.96 -2.80
C ASN A 68 6.06 13.00 -3.12
N LEU A 69 6.88 12.16 -2.50
CA LEU A 69 8.33 12.10 -2.72
C LEU A 69 8.75 11.36 -4.00
N THR A 70 7.86 10.59 -4.62
CA THR A 70 8.18 9.85 -5.85
C THR A 70 8.36 10.76 -7.07
N GLU A 71 8.84 10.22 -8.19
CA GLU A 71 8.91 10.95 -9.46
C GLU A 71 7.52 11.24 -10.08
N ASN A 72 7.48 11.91 -11.24
CA ASN A 72 6.25 12.25 -11.95
C ASN A 72 5.55 11.04 -12.61
N ASN A 73 6.34 10.04 -13.04
CA ASN A 73 5.84 8.80 -13.65
C ASN A 73 6.36 7.58 -12.85
N PRO A 74 6.00 7.45 -11.57
CA PRO A 74 6.67 6.53 -10.68
C PRO A 74 6.23 5.08 -10.93
N ASN A 75 7.14 4.14 -10.73
CA ASN A 75 6.78 2.73 -10.59
C ASN A 75 6.43 2.45 -9.12
N VAL A 76 5.18 2.04 -8.88
CA VAL A 76 4.62 1.80 -7.54
C VAL A 76 4.16 0.35 -7.45
N CYS A 77 4.61 -0.34 -6.40
CA CYS A 77 4.23 -1.73 -6.12
C CYS A 77 3.43 -1.85 -4.82
N GLU A 78 2.43 -2.72 -4.79
CA GLU A 78 1.80 -3.21 -3.58
C GLU A 78 1.79 -4.74 -3.59
N ILE A 79 2.17 -5.34 -2.46
CA ILE A 79 2.00 -6.77 -2.17
C ILE A 79 0.98 -6.88 -1.04
N GLY A 80 -0.19 -7.48 -1.32
CA GLY A 80 -1.36 -7.47 -0.44
C GLY A 80 -2.32 -6.32 -0.79
N PHE A 81 -3.17 -6.54 -1.79
CA PHE A 81 -4.21 -5.58 -2.20
C PHE A 81 -5.39 -5.60 -1.23
N ASN A 82 -5.85 -6.80 -0.85
CA ASN A 82 -7.01 -7.03 -0.01
C ASN A 82 -8.25 -6.24 -0.53
N THR A 83 -8.69 -5.20 0.17
CA THR A 83 -9.83 -4.36 -0.23
C THR A 83 -9.46 -3.18 -1.12
N GLY A 84 -8.17 -2.97 -1.39
CA GLY A 84 -7.65 -1.84 -2.16
C GLY A 84 -7.61 -0.51 -1.41
N PHE A 85 -7.73 -0.53 -0.08
CA PHE A 85 -7.67 0.68 0.74
C PHE A 85 -6.32 1.40 0.59
N SER A 86 -5.21 0.68 0.85
CA SER A 86 -3.84 1.20 0.76
C SER A 86 -3.52 1.70 -0.65
N SER A 87 -3.76 0.86 -1.67
CA SER A 87 -3.81 1.23 -3.09
C SER A 87 -4.53 2.56 -3.37
N SER A 88 -5.75 2.72 -2.84
CA SER A 88 -6.53 3.94 -3.05
C SER A 88 -5.90 5.17 -2.40
N MET A 89 -5.33 5.02 -1.21
CA MET A 89 -4.63 6.11 -0.52
C MET A 89 -3.35 6.51 -1.26
N MET A 90 -2.64 5.53 -1.82
CA MET A 90 -1.50 5.80 -2.69
C MET A 90 -1.91 6.63 -3.92
N MET A 91 -2.99 6.25 -4.61
CA MET A 91 -3.48 7.01 -5.77
C MET A 91 -3.88 8.45 -5.44
N LEU A 92 -4.40 8.73 -4.24
CA LEU A 92 -4.68 10.09 -3.79
C LEU A 92 -3.41 10.93 -3.56
N GLY A 93 -2.33 10.28 -3.12
CA GLY A 93 -1.00 10.88 -3.04
C GLY A 93 -0.42 11.20 -4.41
N LEU A 94 -0.73 10.36 -5.40
CA LEU A 94 -0.27 10.45 -6.79
C LEU A 94 -1.18 11.28 -7.70
N TYR A 95 -2.13 12.07 -7.17
CA TYR A 95 -3.18 12.74 -7.97
C TYR A 95 -2.69 13.57 -9.17
N ASN A 96 -1.49 14.16 -9.08
CA ASN A 96 -0.86 14.97 -10.13
C ASN A 96 0.25 14.22 -10.91
N LYS A 97 0.29 12.89 -10.81
CA LYS A 97 1.33 12.02 -11.38
C LYS A 97 0.68 10.96 -12.28
N ASN A 98 1.48 10.32 -13.12
CA ASN A 98 1.05 9.26 -14.03
C ASN A 98 1.78 7.94 -13.70
N PRO A 99 1.40 7.25 -12.62
CA PRO A 99 2.13 6.08 -12.13
C PRO A 99 1.98 4.87 -13.04
N ASN A 100 2.98 4.00 -13.01
CA ASN A 100 2.83 2.59 -13.33
C ASN A 100 2.56 1.84 -12.01
N PHE A 101 1.48 1.09 -11.96
CA PHE A 101 0.96 0.50 -10.73
C PHE A 101 0.92 -1.03 -10.85
N TYR A 102 1.63 -1.70 -9.96
CA TYR A 102 1.81 -3.14 -9.93
C TYR A 102 1.27 -3.67 -8.61
N ILE A 103 0.33 -4.61 -8.66
CA ILE A 103 -0.33 -5.16 -7.48
C ILE A 103 -0.16 -6.66 -7.50
N PHE A 104 0.33 -7.22 -6.40
CA PHE A 104 0.39 -8.65 -6.13
C PHE A 104 -0.61 -8.99 -5.04
N ASP A 105 -1.48 -9.96 -5.29
CA ASP A 105 -2.44 -10.43 -4.29
C ASP A 105 -2.77 -11.91 -4.51
N TYR A 106 -2.90 -12.66 -3.42
CA TYR A 106 -3.24 -14.08 -3.47
C TYR A 106 -4.64 -14.32 -4.03
N ASN A 107 -5.54 -13.33 -3.92
CA ASN A 107 -6.94 -13.37 -4.32
C ASN A 107 -7.73 -14.49 -3.61
N GLU A 108 -7.43 -14.72 -2.33
CA GLU A 108 -8.16 -15.70 -1.50
C GLU A 108 -9.58 -15.24 -1.20
N HIS A 109 -9.73 -13.94 -0.93
CA HIS A 109 -10.99 -13.37 -0.47
C HIS A 109 -11.90 -12.99 -1.64
N LYS A 110 -13.18 -13.39 -1.57
CA LYS A 110 -14.18 -13.17 -2.63
C LYS A 110 -14.33 -11.70 -3.04
N TYR A 111 -14.02 -10.77 -2.15
CA TYR A 111 -14.15 -9.33 -2.40
C TYR A 111 -12.96 -8.70 -3.13
N VAL A 112 -11.82 -9.39 -3.28
CA VAL A 112 -10.62 -8.82 -3.92
C VAL A 112 -10.91 -8.36 -5.33
N LYS A 113 -11.55 -9.20 -6.17
CA LYS A 113 -11.90 -8.82 -7.55
C LYS A 113 -12.94 -7.69 -7.62
N PRO A 114 -14.08 -7.73 -6.89
CA PRO A 114 -14.98 -6.58 -6.81
C PRO A 114 -14.30 -5.27 -6.37
N CYS A 115 -13.43 -5.33 -5.35
CA CYS A 115 -12.65 -4.17 -4.89
C CYS A 115 -11.66 -3.69 -5.94
N LEU A 116 -11.03 -4.59 -6.70
CA LEU A 116 -10.14 -4.27 -7.80
C LEU A 116 -10.87 -3.53 -8.92
N GLU A 117 -12.08 -3.97 -9.26
CA GLU A 117 -12.91 -3.29 -10.26
C GLU A 117 -13.37 -1.92 -9.77
N LEU A 118 -13.74 -1.79 -8.49
CA LEU A 118 -14.02 -0.49 -7.87
C LEU A 118 -12.78 0.43 -7.92
N PHE A 119 -11.60 -0.08 -7.60
CA PHE A 119 -10.34 0.67 -7.70
C PHE A 119 -10.08 1.15 -9.13
N LYS A 120 -10.17 0.26 -10.13
CA LYS A 120 -10.01 0.62 -11.55
C LYS A 120 -11.02 1.67 -12.00
N SER A 121 -12.29 1.53 -11.59
CA SER A 121 -13.34 2.51 -11.92
C SER A 121 -13.00 3.93 -11.44
N ASN A 122 -12.34 4.03 -10.28
CA ASN A 122 -11.95 5.30 -9.68
C ASN A 122 -10.65 5.87 -10.28
N PHE A 123 -9.71 5.01 -10.70
CA PHE A 123 -8.32 5.45 -10.92
C PHE A 123 -7.69 5.07 -12.26
N ASN A 124 -8.28 4.19 -13.06
CA ASN A 124 -7.63 3.69 -14.29
C ASN A 124 -7.30 4.83 -15.28
N HIS A 125 -8.10 5.90 -15.30
CA HIS A 125 -7.87 7.10 -16.11
C HIS A 125 -6.63 7.94 -15.69
N LYS A 126 -5.98 7.60 -14.57
CA LYS A 126 -4.76 8.24 -14.05
C LYS A 126 -3.53 7.34 -14.12
N ILE A 127 -3.71 6.04 -14.33
CA ILE A 127 -2.64 5.06 -14.28
C ILE A 127 -2.10 4.89 -15.70
N ASN A 128 -0.80 5.08 -15.88
CA ASN A 128 -0.15 4.92 -17.18
C ASN A 128 -0.06 3.45 -17.58
N ASN A 129 0.30 2.58 -16.63
CA ASN A 129 0.33 1.14 -16.82
C ASN A 129 -0.17 0.46 -15.55
N PHE A 130 -1.14 -0.45 -15.67
CA PHE A 130 -1.71 -1.17 -14.54
C PHE A 130 -1.48 -2.67 -14.72
N LYS A 131 -0.89 -3.33 -13.72
CA LYS A 131 -0.77 -4.80 -13.67
C LYS A 131 -1.28 -5.31 -12.34
N PHE A 132 -2.22 -6.25 -12.39
CA PHE A 132 -2.63 -7.07 -11.25
C PHE A 132 -2.11 -8.49 -11.48
N ILE A 133 -1.24 -8.95 -10.59
CA ILE A 133 -0.62 -10.26 -10.62
C ILE A 133 -1.25 -11.09 -9.51
N GLU A 134 -1.99 -12.12 -9.91
CA GLU A 134 -2.73 -12.99 -9.01
C GLU A 134 -1.89 -14.20 -8.60
N GLY A 135 -1.87 -14.50 -7.30
CA GLY A 135 -1.29 -15.72 -6.74
C GLY A 135 -0.31 -15.45 -5.60
N ASP A 136 0.31 -16.53 -5.11
CA ASP A 136 1.28 -16.49 -4.03
C ASP A 136 2.49 -15.61 -4.39
N SER A 137 2.82 -14.63 -3.55
CA SER A 137 3.96 -13.72 -3.75
C SER A 137 5.30 -14.46 -3.74
N VAL A 138 5.39 -15.61 -3.06
CA VAL A 138 6.58 -16.50 -3.07
C VAL A 138 6.88 -17.01 -4.49
N ILE A 139 5.86 -17.14 -5.33
CA ILE A 139 5.99 -17.62 -6.71
C ILE A 139 5.93 -16.46 -7.72
N THR A 140 4.95 -15.57 -7.56
CA THR A 140 4.60 -14.57 -8.56
C THR A 140 5.61 -13.42 -8.64
N LEU A 141 6.20 -12.98 -7.51
CA LEU A 141 7.21 -11.92 -7.53
C LEU A 141 8.51 -12.34 -8.22
N PRO A 142 9.13 -13.51 -7.90
CA PRO A 142 10.30 -13.97 -8.64
C PRO A 142 10.03 -14.14 -10.14
N ASN A 143 8.89 -14.72 -10.51
CA ASN A 143 8.52 -14.89 -11.92
C ASN A 143 8.37 -13.54 -12.63
N PHE A 144 7.68 -12.58 -12.00
CA PHE A 144 7.53 -11.23 -12.52
C PHE A 144 8.90 -10.57 -12.76
N ILE A 145 9.84 -10.66 -11.81
CA ILE A 145 11.18 -10.11 -11.97
C ILE A 145 11.92 -10.78 -13.13
N ASN A 146 11.87 -12.12 -13.23
CA ASN A 146 12.53 -12.86 -14.30
C ASN A 146 12.01 -12.46 -15.69
N GLU A 147 10.70 -12.24 -15.81
CA GLU A 147 10.06 -11.83 -17.07
C GLU A 147 10.22 -10.33 -17.37
N ASN A 148 10.49 -9.50 -16.36
CA ASN A 148 10.54 -8.04 -16.47
C ASN A 148 11.86 -7.49 -15.92
N GLN A 149 13.00 -8.04 -16.37
CA GLN A 149 14.35 -7.61 -15.94
C GLN A 149 14.60 -6.10 -16.11
N ASN A 150 13.93 -5.46 -17.08
CA ASN A 150 13.99 -4.03 -17.31
C ASN A 150 13.37 -3.19 -16.17
N LEU A 151 12.64 -3.80 -15.23
CA LEU A 151 12.06 -3.15 -14.05
C LEU A 151 12.93 -3.30 -12.79
N MET A 152 14.09 -3.96 -12.89
CA MET A 152 15.03 -4.04 -11.78
C MET A 152 15.55 -2.65 -11.41
N ARG A 153 15.52 -2.34 -10.11
CA ARG A 153 15.97 -1.06 -9.55
C ARG A 153 15.27 0.16 -10.17
N THR A 154 14.01 0.04 -10.58
CA THR A 154 13.22 1.15 -11.16
C THR A 154 12.03 1.58 -10.29
N PHE A 155 11.73 0.87 -9.20
CA PHE A 155 10.59 1.20 -8.35
C PHE A 155 10.88 2.37 -7.43
N ASP A 156 10.02 3.38 -7.46
CA ASP A 156 10.05 4.53 -6.56
C ASP A 156 9.51 4.18 -5.17
N PHE A 157 8.52 3.30 -5.15
CA PHE A 157 7.82 2.95 -3.94
C PHE A 157 7.32 1.52 -3.97
N ILE A 158 7.41 0.83 -2.83
CA ILE A 158 6.83 -0.49 -2.62
C ILE A 158 6.12 -0.54 -1.26
N HIS A 159 4.91 -1.07 -1.23
CA HIS A 159 4.15 -1.40 -0.01
C HIS A 159 4.12 -2.92 0.18
N ILE A 160 4.46 -3.38 1.39
CA ILE A 160 4.41 -4.79 1.78
C ILE A 160 3.37 -4.93 2.90
N ASP A 161 2.23 -5.54 2.59
CA ASP A 161 1.05 -5.77 3.44
C ASP A 161 0.42 -7.14 3.08
N GLY A 162 1.29 -8.09 2.71
CA GLY A 162 0.97 -9.42 2.20
C GLY A 162 1.10 -10.51 3.27
N GLY A 163 1.29 -11.77 2.85
CA GLY A 163 1.32 -12.91 3.77
C GLY A 163 2.26 -12.72 4.97
N HIS A 164 1.78 -13.06 6.18
CA HIS A 164 2.51 -12.83 7.43
C HIS A 164 3.43 -13.99 7.85
N SER A 165 3.74 -14.93 6.97
CA SER A 165 4.70 -15.99 7.31
C SER A 165 6.14 -15.46 7.22
N GLU A 166 7.06 -16.10 7.96
CA GLU A 166 8.49 -15.76 7.87
C GLU A 166 9.05 -15.98 6.44
N GLU A 167 8.54 -16.98 5.73
CA GLU A 167 8.90 -17.25 4.34
C GLU A 167 8.41 -16.13 3.40
N CYS A 168 7.14 -15.73 3.53
CA CYS A 168 6.55 -14.67 2.72
C CYS A 168 7.33 -13.37 2.89
N ILE A 169 7.56 -12.91 4.13
CA ILE A 169 8.22 -11.63 4.36
C ILE A 169 9.67 -11.62 3.85
N LYS A 170 10.42 -12.72 4.02
CA LYS A 170 11.78 -12.87 3.48
C LYS A 170 11.80 -12.85 1.95
N ASN A 171 10.88 -13.58 1.33
CA ASN A 171 10.75 -13.59 -0.12
C ASN A 171 10.40 -12.20 -0.66
N ASP A 172 9.39 -11.57 -0.07
CA ASP A 172 8.88 -10.28 -0.52
C ASP A 172 9.98 -9.23 -0.40
N PHE A 173 10.65 -9.11 0.76
CA PHE A 173 11.79 -8.20 0.92
C PHE A 173 12.91 -8.44 -0.10
N LYS A 174 13.30 -9.70 -0.33
CA LYS A 174 14.35 -10.03 -1.30
C LYS A 174 14.00 -9.56 -2.71
N ASN A 175 12.76 -9.77 -3.12
CA ASN A 175 12.29 -9.37 -4.44
C ASN A 175 12.09 -7.84 -4.51
N CYS A 176 11.55 -7.22 -3.47
CA CYS A 176 11.41 -5.78 -3.33
C CYS A 176 12.77 -5.08 -3.38
N ASP A 177 13.82 -5.62 -2.76
CA ASP A 177 15.16 -5.09 -2.88
C ASP A 177 15.59 -5.05 -4.35
N ASN A 178 15.43 -6.14 -5.09
CA ASN A 178 15.79 -6.21 -6.51
C ASN A 178 15.05 -5.18 -7.37
N LEU A 179 13.81 -4.82 -7.00
CA LEU A 179 12.96 -3.88 -7.73
C LEU A 179 13.19 -2.41 -7.35
N ILE A 180 13.42 -2.11 -6.07
CA ILE A 180 13.48 -0.73 -5.58
C ILE A 180 14.76 -0.02 -6.05
N LYS A 181 14.62 1.23 -6.50
CA LYS A 181 15.74 2.07 -6.89
C LYS A 181 16.42 2.70 -5.67
N ARG A 182 17.64 3.23 -5.84
CA ARG A 182 18.27 4.11 -4.82
C ARG A 182 17.42 5.36 -4.62
N GLY A 183 17.18 5.73 -3.36
CA GLY A 183 16.25 6.77 -2.96
C GLY A 183 14.78 6.31 -2.92
N GLY A 184 14.47 5.09 -3.41
CA GLY A 184 13.13 4.53 -3.33
C GLY A 184 12.74 4.14 -1.90
N ILE A 185 11.43 4.19 -1.62
CA ILE A 185 10.85 4.00 -0.29
C ILE A 185 10.11 2.67 -0.24
N ILE A 186 10.27 1.94 0.86
CA ILE A 186 9.46 0.77 1.19
C ILE A 186 8.68 1.05 2.48
N ILE A 187 7.37 0.83 2.46
CA ILE A 187 6.52 0.79 3.65
C ILE A 187 6.13 -0.65 3.92
N ILE A 188 6.33 -1.10 5.14
CA ILE A 188 6.08 -2.48 5.57
C ILE A 188 5.11 -2.46 6.72
N ASP A 189 3.95 -3.06 6.53
CA ASP A 189 2.91 -3.22 7.54
C ASP A 189 3.19 -4.43 8.45
N ASP A 190 2.41 -4.55 9.51
CA ASP A 190 2.48 -5.60 10.52
C ASP A 190 3.87 -5.79 11.20
N THR A 191 4.63 -4.71 11.36
CA THR A 191 5.94 -4.70 12.04
C THR A 191 5.85 -4.87 13.57
N ASN A 192 4.66 -5.05 14.12
CA ASN A 192 4.47 -5.58 15.48
C ASN A 192 4.76 -7.09 15.57
N TYR A 193 4.70 -7.82 14.46
CA TYR A 193 5.13 -9.21 14.43
C TYR A 193 6.66 -9.26 14.42
N SER A 194 7.23 -9.96 15.39
CA SER A 194 8.68 -9.96 15.61
C SER A 194 9.50 -10.40 14.39
N HIS A 195 9.02 -11.39 13.62
CA HIS A 195 9.72 -11.85 12.42
C HIS A 195 9.70 -10.82 11.28
N ILE A 196 8.60 -10.07 11.12
CA ILE A 196 8.54 -8.96 10.15
C ILE A 196 9.47 -7.84 10.59
N ASN A 197 9.45 -7.47 11.88
CA ASN A 197 10.33 -6.45 12.40
C ASN A 197 11.82 -6.81 12.27
N ASN A 198 12.17 -8.06 12.57
CA ASN A 198 13.54 -8.56 12.45
C ASN A 198 14.03 -8.55 11.00
N GLU A 199 13.14 -8.83 10.04
CA GLU A 199 13.49 -8.74 8.62
C GLU A 199 13.78 -7.30 8.20
N VAL A 200 12.99 -6.32 8.68
CA VAL A 200 13.26 -4.89 8.45
C VAL A 200 14.63 -4.51 9.03
N ASP A 201 14.94 -4.94 10.26
CA ASP A 201 16.24 -4.69 10.90
C ASP A 201 17.40 -5.35 10.12
N PHE A 202 17.19 -6.55 9.59
CA PHE A 202 18.17 -7.23 8.75
C PHE A 202 18.51 -6.40 7.50
N TYR A 203 17.52 -5.83 6.81
CA TYR A 203 17.77 -4.99 5.63
C TYR A 203 18.43 -3.65 5.97
N ILE A 204 18.02 -3.02 7.07
CA ILE A 204 18.68 -1.79 7.57
C ILE A 204 20.16 -2.05 7.86
N ASN A 205 20.47 -3.14 8.54
CA ASN A 205 21.83 -3.44 8.98
C ASN A 205 22.74 -3.96 7.86
N ASN A 206 22.19 -4.62 6.83
CA ASN A 206 22.99 -5.34 5.85
C ASN A 206 22.86 -4.84 4.38
N TYR A 207 21.82 -4.07 4.03
CA TYR A 207 21.48 -3.79 2.60
C TYR A 207 21.38 -2.29 2.25
N ASN A 208 22.09 -1.43 2.98
CA ASN A 208 22.13 0.03 2.75
C ASN A 208 20.75 0.70 2.81
N TYR A 209 19.94 0.33 3.78
CA TYR A 209 18.69 1.04 4.07
C TYR A 209 18.86 2.03 5.23
N VAL A 210 17.97 3.02 5.27
CA VAL A 210 17.78 3.92 6.42
C VAL A 210 16.30 3.98 6.73
N GLU A 211 15.97 3.93 8.02
CA GLU A 211 14.62 4.13 8.47
C GLU A 211 14.23 5.61 8.44
N LEU A 212 13.03 5.90 7.95
CA LEU A 212 12.47 7.24 7.84
C LEU A 212 11.33 7.43 8.82
N PHE A 213 11.21 8.65 9.34
CA PHE A 213 10.13 9.06 10.25
C PHE A 213 9.49 10.34 9.72
N PHE A 214 8.20 10.27 9.35
CA PHE A 214 7.44 11.44 8.87
C PHE A 214 7.15 12.45 10.01
N SER A 215 7.16 12.00 11.27
CA SER A 215 7.08 12.86 12.47
C SER A 215 7.67 12.17 13.70
N ASP A 216 8.06 12.88 14.76
CA ASP A 216 8.53 12.24 16.00
C ASP A 216 7.43 11.41 16.71
N ILE A 217 6.16 11.75 16.47
CA ILE A 217 4.99 10.97 16.90
C ILE A 217 4.94 9.62 16.15
N SER A 218 5.62 9.51 14.99
CA SER A 218 5.57 8.30 14.19
C SER A 218 6.27 7.10 14.81
N LYS A 219 7.21 7.33 15.73
CA LYS A 219 8.00 6.32 16.44
C LYS A 219 7.19 5.47 17.43
N PHE A 220 6.09 5.97 17.97
CA PHE A 220 5.48 5.40 19.19
C PHE A 220 4.10 4.75 19.02
N MET A 221 3.58 4.63 17.80
CA MET A 221 2.15 4.32 17.62
C MET A 221 1.79 3.40 16.44
N HIS A 222 2.73 2.80 15.71
CA HIS A 222 2.36 2.05 14.50
C HIS A 222 2.95 0.67 14.34
N LEU A 223 2.12 -0.16 13.71
CA LEU A 223 2.40 -1.50 13.23
C LEU A 223 3.07 -1.46 11.84
N HIS A 224 3.65 -0.33 11.40
CA HIS A 224 4.34 -0.28 10.11
C HIS A 224 5.61 0.58 10.17
N ARG A 225 6.63 0.18 9.42
CA ARG A 225 7.92 0.87 9.33
C ARG A 225 8.14 1.39 7.92
N ILE A 226 8.94 2.45 7.80
CA ILE A 226 9.26 3.08 6.52
C ILE A 226 10.77 3.10 6.37
N ILE A 227 11.28 2.52 5.29
CA ILE A 227 12.71 2.50 4.99
C ILE A 227 12.98 3.05 3.59
N GLN A 228 14.16 3.62 3.40
CA GLN A 228 14.63 4.11 2.10
C GLN A 228 15.97 3.49 1.76
N LYS A 229 16.11 3.06 0.51
CA LYS A 229 17.37 2.54 -0.02
C LYS A 229 18.35 3.67 -0.30
N LYS A 230 19.58 3.59 0.20
CA LYS A 230 20.65 4.56 -0.07
C LYS A 230 21.33 4.34 -1.42
#